data_AF-A0A932DFN5-F1
#
_entry.id   AF-A0A932DFN5-F1
#
_cell.length_a   1.000
_cell.length_b   1.000
_cell.length_c   1.000
_cell.angle_alpha   90.00
_cell.angle_beta   90.00
_cell.angle_gamma   90.00
#
_symmetry.space_group_name_H-M   'P 1'
#
loop_
_entity.id
_entity.type
_entity.pdbx_description
1 polymer ?
#
loop_
_entity_poly.entity_id
_entity_poly.type
_entity_poly.pdbx_seq_one_letter_code
_entity_poly.pdbx_strand_id
1 'polypeptide(L)'
;MLTTAPIEHIRLDERGVAWIADSNTKVIEVAMDQLAYGWDAEEIHAAHPHLSLAQIHAALAYYHDHKPEYEAQIRRQMDNYRRARAETPGQLTRTELEARFAAARSFQFALPPGEATVR
;
A
#
# COMPACT_ATOMS: atom_id res chain seq x y z
N MET A 1 -24.47 29.14 17.46
CA MET A 1 -23.04 28.77 17.49
C MET A 1 -22.83 27.63 16.52
N LEU A 2 -21.73 27.64 15.75
CA LEU A 2 -21.33 26.54 14.87
C LEU A 2 -20.10 25.86 15.50
N THR A 3 -20.03 24.54 15.40
CA THR A 3 -18.93 23.74 15.94
C THR A 3 -18.45 22.77 14.86
N THR A 4 -17.15 22.65 14.69
CA THR A 4 -16.54 21.74 13.72
C THR A 4 -16.61 20.30 14.23
N ALA A 5 -17.08 19.36 13.40
CA ALA A 5 -16.97 17.94 13.65
C ALA A 5 -15.66 17.40 13.01
N PRO A 6 -14.73 16.80 13.77
CA PRO A 6 -13.49 16.27 13.22
C PRO A 6 -13.71 14.96 12.43
N ILE A 7 -12.91 14.74 11.39
CA ILE A 7 -12.83 13.48 10.65
C ILE A 7 -11.57 12.73 11.08
N GLU A 8 -11.72 11.71 11.94
CA GLU A 8 -10.60 11.03 12.63
C GLU A 8 -10.13 9.76 11.90
N HIS A 9 -9.75 9.90 10.62
CA HIS A 9 -9.28 8.76 9.81
C HIS A 9 -7.80 8.81 9.44
N ILE A 10 -7.09 9.89 9.76
CA ILE A 10 -5.68 10.08 9.40
C ILE A 10 -4.85 10.26 10.66
N ARG A 11 -3.76 9.51 10.77
CA ARG A 11 -2.79 9.57 11.87
C ARG A 11 -1.41 9.90 11.32
N LEU A 12 -0.66 10.76 12.01
CA LEU A 12 0.73 11.05 11.66
C LEU A 12 1.66 10.27 12.59
N ASP A 13 2.71 9.67 12.02
CA ASP A 13 3.79 9.11 12.83
C ASP A 13 4.81 10.19 13.26
N GLU A 14 5.81 9.79 14.04
CA GLU A 14 6.88 10.69 14.53
C GLU A 14 7.69 11.37 13.41
N ARG A 15 7.61 10.84 12.19
CA ARG A 15 8.30 11.36 11.01
C ARG A 15 7.38 12.22 10.13
N GLY A 16 6.14 12.44 10.57
CA GLY A 16 5.12 13.19 9.82
C GLY A 16 4.54 12.43 8.63
N VAL A 17 4.72 11.11 8.55
CA VAL A 17 4.07 10.30 7.51
C VAL A 17 2.61 10.11 7.89
N ALA A 18 1.70 10.36 6.94
CA ALA A 18 0.27 10.16 7.14
C ALA A 18 -0.15 8.72 6.84
N TRP A 19 -0.83 8.12 7.80
CA TRP A 19 -1.36 6.76 7.81
C TRP A 19 -2.87 6.81 7.93
N ILE A 20 -3.56 5.88 7.26
CA ILE A 20 -4.99 5.68 7.44
C ILE A 20 -5.20 4.93 8.77
N ALA A 21 -6.00 5.50 9.65
CA ALA A 21 -6.33 4.96 10.97
C ALA A 21 -6.79 3.50 10.87
N ASP A 22 -6.29 2.68 11.80
CA ASP A 22 -6.63 1.26 11.93
C ASP A 22 -6.34 0.42 10.68
N SER A 23 -5.38 0.88 9.87
CA SER A 23 -4.84 0.16 8.73
C SER A 23 -3.31 0.27 8.67
N ASN A 24 -2.69 -0.55 7.83
CA ASN A 24 -1.27 -0.42 7.48
C ASN A 24 -1.07 0.25 6.11
N THR A 25 -2.00 1.13 5.73
CA THR A 25 -1.98 1.85 4.45
C THR A 25 -1.63 3.32 4.67
N LYS A 26 -0.71 3.85 3.86
CA LYS A 26 -0.34 5.27 3.91
C LYS A 26 -1.22 6.10 3.00
N VAL A 27 -1.41 7.37 3.33
CA VAL A 27 -2.15 8.31 2.48
C VAL A 27 -1.52 8.43 1.08
N ILE A 28 -0.18 8.37 0.99
CA ILE A 28 0.52 8.42 -0.30
C ILE A 28 0.13 7.26 -1.22
N GLU A 29 -0.22 6.09 -0.68
CA GLU A 29 -0.59 4.91 -1.48
C GLU A 29 -1.94 5.15 -2.17
N VAL A 30 -2.94 5.64 -1.42
CA VAL A 30 -4.24 6.04 -1.97
C VAL A 30 -4.09 7.20 -2.98
N ALA A 31 -3.24 8.18 -2.68
CA ALA A 31 -2.98 9.28 -3.60
C ALA A 31 -2.33 8.82 -4.92
N MET A 32 -1.46 7.80 -4.86
CA MET A 32 -0.86 7.21 -6.05
C MET A 32 -1.89 6.45 -6.90
N ASP A 33 -2.86 5.76 -6.30
CA ASP A 33 -3.92 5.09 -7.06
C ASP A 33 -4.74 6.10 -7.88
N GLN A 34 -5.11 7.22 -7.26
CA GLN A 34 -5.80 8.32 -7.96
C GLN A 34 -4.92 8.95 -9.05
N LEU A 35 -3.64 9.21 -8.78
CA LEU A 35 -2.74 9.87 -9.73
C LEU A 35 -2.31 8.98 -10.90
N ALA A 36 -2.07 7.69 -10.65
CA ALA A 36 -1.54 6.77 -11.65
C ALA A 36 -2.64 6.20 -12.55
N TYR A 37 -3.82 5.93 -11.97
CA TYR A 37 -4.91 5.26 -12.68
C TYR A 37 -6.14 6.14 -12.89
N GLY A 38 -6.22 7.30 -12.24
CA GLY A 38 -7.40 8.16 -12.29
C GLY A 38 -8.57 7.63 -11.47
N TRP A 39 -8.33 6.66 -10.57
CA TRP A 39 -9.38 5.98 -9.83
C TRP A 39 -10.14 6.91 -8.89
N ASP A 40 -11.46 6.77 -8.87
CA ASP A 40 -12.31 7.36 -7.85
C ASP A 40 -12.30 6.56 -6.54
N ALA A 41 -13.03 7.03 -5.52
CA ALA A 41 -13.00 6.41 -4.20
C ALA A 41 -13.58 4.99 -4.20
N GLU A 42 -14.57 4.73 -5.04
CA GLU A 42 -15.22 3.45 -5.23
C GLU A 42 -14.31 2.44 -5.93
N GLU A 43 -13.58 2.88 -6.96
CA GLU A 43 -12.57 2.08 -7.64
C GLU A 43 -11.38 1.75 -6.72
N ILE A 44 -10.93 2.73 -5.93
CA ILE A 44 -9.92 2.52 -4.88
C ILE A 44 -10.44 1.53 -3.84
N HIS A 45 -11.70 1.64 -3.42
CA HIS A 45 -12.29 0.70 -2.46
C HIS A 45 -12.37 -0.72 -3.03
N ALA A 46 -12.72 -0.87 -4.31
CA ALA A 46 -12.73 -2.16 -4.97
C ALA A 46 -11.34 -2.83 -5.00
N ALA A 47 -10.28 -2.04 -5.14
CA ALA A 47 -8.90 -2.52 -5.07
C ALA A 47 -8.41 -2.77 -3.63
N HIS A 48 -8.94 -2.03 -2.65
CA HIS A 48 -8.58 -2.10 -1.23
C HIS A 48 -9.82 -2.32 -0.33
N PRO A 49 -10.45 -3.50 -0.37
CA PRO A 49 -11.73 -3.74 0.34
C PRO A 49 -11.64 -3.62 1.87
N HIS A 50 -10.43 -3.64 2.43
CA HIS A 50 -10.18 -3.45 3.87
C HIS A 50 -10.27 -1.99 4.31
N LEU A 51 -10.28 -1.03 3.40
CA LEU A 51 -10.47 0.40 3.69
C LEU A 51 -11.93 0.76 3.47
N SER A 52 -12.55 1.45 4.42
CA SER A 52 -13.89 2.02 4.20
C SER A 52 -13.83 3.23 3.25
N LEU A 53 -14.94 3.53 2.57
CA LEU A 53 -15.07 4.74 1.76
C LEU A 53 -14.77 6.02 2.58
N ALA A 54 -15.17 6.07 3.85
CA ALA A 54 -14.89 7.21 4.72
C ALA A 54 -13.38 7.42 4.92
N GLN A 55 -12.62 6.35 5.13
CA GLN A 55 -11.15 6.40 5.22
C GLN A 55 -10.51 6.83 3.90
N ILE A 56 -11.00 6.31 2.77
CA ILE A 56 -10.49 6.67 1.44
C ILE A 56 -10.74 8.16 1.16
N HIS A 57 -11.96 8.65 1.37
CA HIS A 57 -12.26 10.06 1.19
C HIS A 57 -11.46 10.96 2.13
N ALA A 58 -11.25 10.56 3.38
CA ALA A 58 -10.39 11.30 4.30
C ALA A 58 -8.93 11.35 3.83
N ALA A 59 -8.41 10.24 3.28
CA ALA A 59 -7.06 10.19 2.73
C ALA A 59 -6.93 11.09 1.49
N LEU A 60 -7.90 11.06 0.59
CA LEU A 60 -7.94 11.91 -0.60
C LEU A 60 -8.06 13.39 -0.22
N ALA A 61 -8.90 13.74 0.76
CA ALA A 61 -9.00 15.10 1.29
C ALA A 61 -7.66 15.57 1.87
N TYR A 62 -7.04 14.76 2.73
CA TYR A 62 -5.73 15.07 3.31
C TYR A 62 -4.65 15.24 2.22
N TYR A 63 -4.66 14.37 1.22
CA TYR A 63 -3.76 14.49 0.07
C TYR A 63 -3.98 15.80 -0.68
N HIS A 64 -5.22 16.20 -0.96
CA HIS A 64 -5.51 17.43 -1.69
C HIS A 64 -5.07 18.68 -0.93
N ASP A 65 -5.21 18.70 0.40
CA ASP A 65 -4.72 19.79 1.25
C ASP A 65 -3.18 19.89 1.28
N HIS A 66 -2.46 18.80 0.96
CA HIS A 66 -1.00 18.69 0.99
C HIS A 66 -0.41 18.29 -0.38
N LYS A 67 -1.15 18.59 -1.45
CA LYS A 67 -0.86 18.04 -2.79
C LYS A 67 0.57 18.37 -3.27
N PRO A 68 1.08 19.60 -3.14
CA PRO A 68 2.44 19.93 -3.58
C PRO A 68 3.51 19.08 -2.89
N GLU A 69 3.37 18.82 -1.59
CA GLU A 69 4.29 18.03 -0.78
C GLU A 69 4.30 16.57 -1.23
N TYR A 70 3.11 15.99 -1.42
CA TYR A 70 2.96 14.61 -1.91
C TYR A 70 3.48 14.45 -3.33
N GLU A 71 3.13 15.35 -4.27
CA GLU A 71 3.66 15.28 -5.64
C GLU A 71 5.19 15.42 -5.68
N ALA A 72 5.78 16.25 -4.83
CA ALA A 72 7.22 16.35 -4.69
C ALA A 72 7.82 15.05 -4.10
N GLN A 73 7.18 14.46 -3.09
CA GLN A 73 7.61 13.20 -2.51
C GLN A 73 7.54 12.03 -3.51
N ILE A 74 6.44 11.89 -4.24
CA ILE A 74 6.24 10.85 -5.25
C ILE A 74 7.32 10.98 -6.34
N ARG A 75 7.57 12.19 -6.85
CA ARG A 75 8.66 12.43 -7.82
C ARG A 75 10.01 11.99 -7.29
N ARG A 76 10.38 12.40 -6.06
CA ARG A 76 11.65 11.99 -5.43
C ARG A 76 11.75 10.47 -5.29
N GLN A 77 10.68 9.79 -4.91
CA GLN A 77 10.66 8.33 -4.78
C GLN A 77 10.85 7.65 -6.14
N MET A 78 10.19 8.15 -7.18
CA MET A 78 10.34 7.63 -8.55
C MET A 78 11.75 7.83 -9.11
N ASP A 79 12.36 8.99 -8.89
CA ASP A 79 13.72 9.27 -9.34
C ASP A 79 14.75 8.41 -8.59
N ASN A 80 14.58 8.25 -7.27
CA ASN A 80 15.39 7.34 -6.48
C ASN A 80 15.27 5.89 -6.96
N TYR A 81 14.06 5.42 -7.25
CA TYR A 81 13.82 4.08 -7.81
C TYR A 81 14.53 3.90 -9.17
N ARG A 82 14.39 4.89 -10.07
CA ARG A 82 15.07 4.87 -11.38
C ARG A 82 16.59 4.80 -11.24
N ARG A 83 17.17 5.60 -10.36
CA ARG A 83 18.62 5.60 -10.09
C ARG A 83 19.08 4.25 -9.54
N ALA A 84 18.42 3.75 -8.49
CA ALA A 84 18.77 2.47 -7.87
C ALA A 84 18.69 1.30 -8.88
N ARG A 85 17.66 1.30 -9.74
CA ARG A 85 17.49 0.29 -10.79
C ARG A 85 18.57 0.36 -11.88
N ALA A 86 19.09 1.55 -12.18
CA ALA A 86 20.18 1.73 -13.14
C ALA A 86 21.54 1.29 -12.55
N GLU A 87 21.76 1.56 -11.26
CA GLU A 87 23.00 1.21 -10.55
C GLU A 87 23.09 -0.29 -10.24
N THR A 88 21.95 -0.96 -10.02
CA THR A 88 21.88 -2.40 -9.78
C THR A 88 20.84 -3.04 -10.71
N PRO A 89 21.25 -3.49 -11.92
CA PRO A 89 20.40 -4.33 -12.75
C PRO A 89 19.98 -5.55 -11.93
N GLY A 90 18.68 -5.84 -11.88
CA GLY A 90 18.14 -6.88 -11.01
C GLY A 90 18.89 -8.20 -11.14
N GLN A 91 19.28 -8.79 -10.01
CA GLN A 91 20.01 -10.06 -9.97
C GLN A 91 19.15 -11.25 -10.43
N LEU A 92 17.83 -11.08 -10.48
CA LEU A 92 16.86 -12.09 -10.87
C LEU A 92 15.78 -11.46 -11.74
N THR A 93 15.49 -12.10 -12.86
CA THR A 93 14.32 -11.86 -13.69
C THR A 93 13.04 -12.25 -12.95
N ARG A 94 11.90 -11.72 -13.41
CA ARG A 94 10.57 -12.10 -12.88
C ARG A 94 10.38 -13.62 -12.88
N THR A 95 10.82 -14.28 -13.95
CA THR A 95 10.78 -15.74 -14.12
C THR A 95 11.58 -16.47 -13.04
N GLU A 96 12.79 -16.00 -12.73
CA GLU A 96 13.64 -16.61 -11.69
C GLU A 96 13.07 -16.37 -10.28
N LEU A 97 12.43 -15.23 -10.05
CA LEU A 97 11.74 -14.94 -8.80
C LEU A 97 10.52 -15.86 -8.61
N GLU A 98 9.71 -16.03 -9.67
CA GLU A 98 8.55 -16.93 -9.68
C GLU A 98 8.99 -18.38 -9.45
N ALA A 99 10.08 -18.84 -10.07
CA ALA A 99 10.66 -20.16 -9.84
C ALA A 99 11.12 -20.36 -8.39
N ARG A 100 11.77 -19.35 -7.79
CA ARG A 100 12.16 -19.38 -6.37
C ARG A 100 10.97 -19.44 -5.42
N PHE A 101 9.92 -18.66 -5.68
CA PHE A 101 8.71 -18.68 -4.86
C PHE A 101 7.89 -19.95 -5.04
N ALA A 102 7.92 -20.59 -6.22
CA ALA A 102 7.36 -21.92 -6.43
C ALA A 102 8.13 -22.97 -5.62
N ALA A 103 9.47 -22.95 -5.68
CA ALA A 103 10.34 -23.86 -4.93
C ALA A 103 10.21 -23.69 -3.41
N ALA A 104 10.04 -22.45 -2.92
CA ALA A 104 9.80 -22.17 -1.51
C ALA A 104 8.40 -22.62 -1.04
N ARG A 105 7.36 -22.45 -1.88
CA ARG A 105 6.00 -22.95 -1.59
C ARG A 105 5.92 -24.47 -1.51
N SER A 106 6.69 -25.20 -2.32
CA SER A 106 6.78 -26.66 -2.21
C SER A 106 7.38 -27.14 -0.88
N PHE A 107 8.13 -26.30 -0.16
CA PHE A 107 8.66 -26.64 1.16
C PHE A 107 7.65 -26.39 2.30
N GLN A 108 6.70 -25.47 2.12
CA GLN A 108 5.75 -25.08 3.18
C GLN A 108 4.44 -25.89 3.16
N PHE A 109 4.19 -26.69 2.12
CA PHE A 109 3.00 -27.55 2.00
C PHE A 109 3.27 -29.06 2.18
N ALA A 110 4.51 -29.47 2.48
CA ALA A 110 4.81 -30.81 2.93
C ALA A 110 4.49 -30.94 4.44
N LEU A 111 3.22 -30.78 4.82
CA LEU A 111 2.74 -31.35 6.07
C LEU A 111 2.78 -32.88 5.91
N PRO A 112 3.30 -33.65 6.89
CA PRO A 112 3.20 -35.10 6.83
C PRO A 112 1.72 -35.51 6.75
N PRO A 113 1.36 -36.53 5.96
CA PRO A 113 -0.01 -37.02 5.94
C PRO A 113 -0.38 -37.43 7.37
N GLY A 114 -1.42 -36.81 7.91
CA GLY A 114 -1.94 -37.11 9.24
C GLY A 114 -2.23 -38.60 9.34
N GLU A 115 -1.48 -39.29 10.20
CA GLU A 115 -1.75 -40.65 10.58
C GLU A 115 -3.16 -40.73 11.18
N ALA A 116 -3.97 -41.58 10.56
CA ALA A 116 -5.27 -41.95 11.05
C ALA A 116 -5.12 -42.92 12.25
N THR A 117 -6.05 -42.77 13.19
CA THR A 117 -6.68 -43.84 14.01
C THR A 117 -6.12 -44.14 15.42
N VAL A 118 -7.09 -44.35 16.34
CA VAL A 118 -7.07 -45.08 17.62
C VAL A 118 -6.52 -44.27 18.81
N ARG A 119 -7.33 -43.82 19.79
CA ARG A 119 -8.24 -44.57 20.68
C ARG A 119 -9.44 -43.75 21.12
#